data_AF-A0A257K7T5-F1
#
_entry.id   AF-A0A257K7T5-F1
#
_cell.length_a   1.000
_cell.length_b   1.000
_cell.length_c   1.000
_cell.angle_alpha   90.00
_cell.angle_beta   90.00
_cell.angle_gamma   90.00
#
_symmetry.space_group_name_H-M   'P 1'
#
loop_
_entity.id
_entity.type
_entity.pdbx_description
1 polymer ?
#
loop_
_entity_poly.entity_id
_entity_poly.type
_entity_poly.pdbx_seq_one_letter_code
_entity_poly.pdbx_strand_id
1 'polypeptide(L)'
;MSEFKTVFSDKVWSDKFYSFLQVIFHLYPEDKFHYLISETTKTGGTDEDIYKKIQSELPKIKPFLSELTLALPALKKQKKEMSNQVLQLLGDRKNINSYLEIGSTGRYISELKKHICLSGQISKYMTKTVKNCFLTV
;
A
#
# COMPACT_ATOMS: atom_id res chain seq x y z
N MET A 1 -2.50 16.05 22.04
CA MET A 1 -3.35 16.62 20.99
C MET A 1 -3.65 15.49 20.01
N SER A 2 -4.85 15.41 19.45
CA SER A 2 -5.19 14.37 18.46
C SER A 2 -5.07 14.98 17.07
N GLU A 3 -4.23 14.40 16.21
CA GLU A 3 -4.02 14.90 14.84
C GLU A 3 -5.29 14.77 14.00
N PHE A 4 -6.07 13.70 14.21
CA PHE A 4 -7.37 13.54 13.58
C PHE A 4 -8.31 14.69 13.93
N LYS A 5 -8.40 15.05 15.21
CA LYS A 5 -9.24 16.16 15.66
C LYS A 5 -8.77 17.49 15.09
N THR A 6 -7.46 17.72 15.00
CA THR A 6 -6.91 18.93 14.38
C THR A 6 -7.35 19.07 12.93
N VAL A 7 -7.25 18.01 12.14
CA VAL A 7 -7.60 18.04 10.70
C VAL A 7 -9.11 18.14 10.47
N PHE A 8 -9.92 17.41 11.25
CA PHE A 8 -11.37 17.32 10.99
C PHE A 8 -12.21 18.36 11.73
N SER A 9 -11.62 19.13 12.66
CA SER A 9 -12.30 20.28 13.29
C SER A 9 -12.20 21.56 12.45
N ASP A 10 -11.22 21.64 11.54
CA ASP A 10 -11.08 22.73 10.59
C ASP A 10 -11.63 22.32 9.22
N LYS A 11 -12.61 23.07 8.72
CA LYS A 11 -13.26 22.81 7.43
C LYS A 11 -12.26 22.82 6.27
N VAL A 12 -11.30 23.75 6.26
CA VAL A 12 -10.31 23.88 5.18
C VAL A 12 -9.40 22.66 5.14
N TRP A 13 -8.96 22.18 6.31
CA TRP A 13 -8.12 20.98 6.39
C TRP A 13 -8.88 19.71 6.04
N SER A 14 -10.13 19.60 6.50
CA SER A 14 -11.03 18.50 6.15
C SER A 14 -11.29 18.40 4.64
N ASP A 15 -11.55 19.54 3.97
CA ASP A 15 -11.78 19.62 2.52
C ASP A 15 -10.50 19.30 1.72
N LYS A 16 -9.33 19.76 2.19
CA LYS A 16 -8.03 19.40 1.59
C LYS A 16 -7.73 17.91 1.72
N PHE A 17 -8.04 17.32 2.88
CA PHE A 17 -7.89 15.89 3.08
C PHE A 17 -8.82 15.09 2.16
N TYR A 18 -10.07 15.53 1.99
CA TYR A 18 -10.99 14.93 1.02
C TYR A 18 -10.43 14.98 -0.41
N SER A 19 -9.87 16.11 -0.82
CA SER A 19 -9.22 16.25 -2.14
C SER A 19 -8.04 15.29 -2.31
N PHE A 20 -7.25 15.06 -1.25
CA PHE A 20 -6.20 14.04 -1.27
C PHE A 20 -6.75 12.62 -1.48
N LEU A 21 -7.89 12.29 -0.86
CA LEU A 21 -8.53 11.00 -1.08
C LEU A 21 -8.94 10.81 -2.55
N GLN A 22 -9.48 11.87 -3.15
CA GLN A 22 -9.97 11.91 -4.54
C GLN A 22 -8.88 11.99 -5.61
N VAL A 23 -7.67 12.43 -5.28
CA VAL A 23 -6.62 12.64 -6.30
C VAL A 23 -5.48 11.65 -6.14
N ILE A 24 -5.16 11.27 -4.90
CA ILE A 24 -3.96 10.49 -4.60
C ILE A 24 -4.30 9.11 -4.06
N PHE A 25 -5.20 9.02 -3.07
CA PHE A 25 -5.37 7.78 -2.31
C PHE A 25 -6.14 6.69 -3.07
N HIS A 26 -7.35 7.00 -3.58
CA HIS A 26 -8.17 6.13 -4.44
C HIS A 26 -8.33 4.65 -4.02
N LEU A 27 -8.11 4.33 -2.74
CA LEU A 27 -8.12 2.96 -2.23
C LEU A 27 -9.51 2.56 -1.70
N TYR A 28 -10.27 3.53 -1.21
CA TYR A 28 -11.63 3.38 -0.70
C TYR A 28 -12.53 4.44 -1.34
N PRO A 29 -13.87 4.24 -1.38
CA PRO A 29 -14.80 5.26 -1.82
C PRO A 29 -14.61 6.50 -0.95
N GLU A 30 -14.23 7.60 -1.58
CA GLU A 30 -13.65 8.77 -0.92
C GLU A 30 -14.66 9.38 0.05
N ASP A 31 -15.93 9.48 -0.38
CA ASP A 31 -17.04 9.95 0.43
C ASP A 31 -17.23 9.11 1.69
N LYS A 32 -17.25 7.78 1.52
CA LYS A 32 -17.49 6.85 2.63
C LYS A 32 -16.32 6.84 3.61
N PHE A 33 -15.10 6.94 3.10
CA PHE A 33 -13.91 6.94 3.93
C PHE A 33 -13.75 8.25 4.69
N HIS A 34 -13.96 9.39 4.03
CA HIS A 34 -13.96 10.71 4.68
C HIS A 34 -15.03 10.80 5.76
N TYR A 35 -16.26 10.35 5.45
CA TYR A 35 -17.36 10.29 6.41
C TYR A 35 -17.02 9.41 7.63
N LEU A 36 -16.46 8.22 7.40
CA LEU A 36 -16.06 7.32 8.49
C LEU A 36 -15.04 7.96 9.43
N ILE A 37 -14.03 8.63 8.89
CA ILE A 37 -12.99 9.29 9.71
C ILE A 37 -13.61 10.47 10.47
N SER A 38 -14.43 11.30 9.82
CA SER A 38 -15.13 12.42 10.45
C SER A 38 -16.00 11.97 11.63
N GLU A 39 -16.85 10.96 11.45
CA GLU A 39 -17.72 10.46 12.53
C GLU A 39 -16.94 9.84 13.68
N THR A 40 -15.88 9.09 13.36
CA THR A 40 -15.02 8.47 14.38
C THR A 40 -14.28 9.53 15.19
N THR A 41 -13.87 10.62 14.56
CA THR A 41 -13.13 11.72 15.22
C THR A 41 -14.02 12.51 16.20
N LYS A 42 -15.32 12.60 15.93
CA LYS A 42 -16.29 13.25 16.84
C LYS A 42 -16.47 12.50 18.16
N THR A 43 -16.29 11.18 18.15
CA THR A 43 -16.59 10.30 19.31
C THR A 43 -15.36 9.68 19.95
N GLY A 44 -14.21 9.65 19.26
CA GLY A 44 -12.97 9.05 19.74
C GLY A 44 -12.24 9.88 20.79
N GLY A 45 -11.55 9.21 21.71
CA GLY A 45 -10.74 9.84 22.76
C GLY A 45 -9.37 10.25 22.22
N THR A 46 -8.52 9.24 21.95
CA THR A 46 -7.15 9.40 21.46
C THR A 46 -7.01 9.06 19.97
N ASP A 47 -5.89 9.45 19.35
CA ASP A 47 -5.60 9.07 17.96
C ASP A 47 -5.52 7.55 17.78
N GLU A 48 -5.04 6.83 18.80
CA GLU A 48 -4.98 5.37 18.76
C GLU A 48 -6.37 4.75 18.74
N ASP A 49 -7.30 5.27 19.54
CA ASP A 49 -8.69 4.81 19.57
C ASP A 49 -9.38 5.08 18.22
N ILE A 50 -9.18 6.29 17.68
CA ILE A 50 -9.71 6.70 16.38
C ILE A 50 -9.19 5.77 15.28
N TYR A 51 -7.87 5.51 15.27
CA TYR A 51 -7.24 4.64 14.30
C TYR A 51 -7.78 3.20 14.37
N LYS A 52 -7.83 2.62 15.58
CA LYS A 52 -8.36 1.26 15.81
C LYS A 52 -9.82 1.16 15.37
N LYS A 53 -10.63 2.18 15.66
CA LYS A 53 -12.04 2.20 15.29
C LYS A 53 -12.22 2.30 13.77
N ILE A 54 -11.53 3.23 13.10
CA ILE A 54 -11.52 3.31 11.63
C ILE A 54 -11.13 1.96 11.04
N GLN A 55 -10.02 1.36 11.50
CA GLN A 55 -9.52 0.08 11.01
C GLN A 55 -10.55 -1.04 11.12
N SER A 56 -11.31 -1.11 12.22
CA SER A 56 -12.36 -2.11 12.40
C SER A 56 -13.57 -1.92 11.47
N GLU A 57 -13.80 -0.70 10.99
CA GLU A 57 -14.94 -0.33 10.15
C GLU A 57 -14.59 -0.29 8.65
N LEU A 58 -13.30 -0.25 8.29
CA LEU A 58 -12.80 -0.29 6.90
C LEU A 58 -13.42 -1.42 6.04
N PRO A 59 -13.60 -2.66 6.53
CA PRO A 59 -14.19 -3.73 5.73
C PRO A 59 -15.61 -3.41 5.22
N LYS A 60 -16.36 -2.53 5.90
CA LYS A 60 -17.73 -2.17 5.53
C LYS A 60 -17.79 -1.19 4.36
N ILE A 61 -16.73 -0.41 4.16
CA ILE A 61 -16.64 0.59 3.08
C ILE A 61 -15.79 0.11 1.91
N LYS A 62 -15.04 -0.99 2.10
CA LYS A 62 -14.17 -1.58 1.08
C LYS A 62 -15.01 -2.02 -0.14
N PRO A 63 -14.76 -1.48 -1.34
CA PRO A 63 -15.40 -1.98 -2.55
C PRO A 63 -14.79 -3.33 -2.84
N PHE A 64 -15.63 -4.36 -2.89
CA PHE A 64 -15.27 -5.77 -3.07
C PHE A 64 -14.37 -6.05 -4.30
N LEU A 65 -14.21 -5.10 -5.23
CA LEU A 65 -13.45 -5.24 -6.48
C LEU A 65 -12.50 -4.06 -6.83
N SER A 66 -12.39 -3.01 -6.01
CA SER A 66 -11.55 -1.83 -6.34
C SER A 66 -10.04 -2.11 -6.27
N GLU A 67 -9.62 -2.95 -5.33
CA GLU A 67 -8.24 -3.43 -5.25
C GLU A 67 -7.86 -4.28 -6.48
N LEU A 68 -8.83 -4.94 -7.12
CA LEU A 68 -8.56 -5.76 -8.30
C LEU A 68 -8.44 -4.93 -9.58
N THR A 69 -9.28 -3.90 -9.75
CA THR A 69 -9.32 -3.08 -10.97
C THR A 69 -8.20 -2.05 -11.06
N LEU A 70 -7.77 -1.45 -9.93
CA LEU A 70 -6.70 -0.44 -9.93
C LEU A 70 -5.37 -0.95 -9.37
N ALA A 71 -5.38 -1.75 -8.31
CA ALA A 71 -4.13 -2.18 -7.68
C ALA A 71 -3.38 -3.22 -8.53
N LEU A 72 -4.08 -4.06 -9.32
CA LEU A 72 -3.41 -5.01 -10.21
C LEU A 72 -2.67 -4.32 -11.37
N PRO A 73 -3.26 -3.38 -12.13
CA PRO A 73 -2.50 -2.64 -13.15
C PRO A 73 -1.33 -1.86 -12.57
N ALA A 74 -1.50 -1.19 -11.42
CA ALA A 74 -0.44 -0.47 -10.75
C ALA A 74 0.68 -1.42 -10.30
N LEU A 75 0.33 -2.56 -9.72
CA LEU A 75 1.27 -3.60 -9.32
C LEU A 75 2.02 -4.18 -10.52
N LYS A 76 1.35 -4.39 -11.66
CA LYS A 76 1.98 -4.82 -12.90
C LYS A 76 3.00 -3.78 -13.39
N LYS A 77 2.64 -2.49 -13.37
CA LYS A 77 3.54 -1.39 -13.72
C LYS A 77 4.74 -1.33 -12.77
N GLN A 78 4.51 -1.43 -11.47
CA GLN A 78 5.58 -1.47 -10.45
C GLN A 78 6.55 -2.62 -10.70
N LYS A 79 6.04 -3.85 -10.90
CA LYS A 79 6.90 -5.01 -11.18
C LYS A 79 7.75 -4.81 -12.43
N LYS A 80 7.16 -4.30 -13.50
CA LYS A 80 7.87 -4.01 -14.76
C LYS A 80 8.96 -2.96 -14.56
N GLU A 81 8.64 -1.86 -13.89
CA GLU A 81 9.58 -0.76 -13.68
C GLU A 81 10.76 -1.18 -12.80
N MET A 82 10.48 -1.86 -11.68
CA MET A 82 11.52 -2.41 -10.82
C MET A 82 12.43 -3.40 -11.58
N SER A 83 11.85 -4.25 -12.44
CA SER A 83 12.63 -5.13 -13.30
C SER A 83 13.52 -4.37 -14.29
N ASN A 84 13.00 -3.35 -14.95
CA ASN A 84 13.78 -2.53 -15.88
C ASN A 84 14.98 -1.87 -15.20
N GLN A 85 14.76 -1.26 -14.02
CA GLN A 85 15.83 -0.60 -13.26
C GLN A 85 16.90 -1.59 -12.81
N VAL A 86 16.50 -2.78 -12.34
CA VAL A 86 17.45 -3.83 -11.98
C VAL A 86 18.23 -4.32 -13.21
N LEU A 87 17.59 -4.50 -14.36
CA LEU A 87 18.28 -4.89 -15.59
C LEU A 87 19.28 -3.84 -16.06
N GLN A 88 18.95 -2.55 -15.92
CA GLN A 88 19.89 -1.46 -16.20
C GLN A 88 21.12 -1.53 -15.28
N LEU A 89 20.93 -1.83 -13.99
CA LEU A 89 22.03 -1.97 -13.03
C LEU A 89 22.89 -3.23 -13.29
N LEU A 90 22.28 -4.32 -13.76
CA LEU A 90 22.98 -5.57 -14.06
C LEU A 90 23.77 -5.51 -15.39
N GLY A 91 23.39 -4.61 -16.30
CA GLY A 91 23.97 -4.53 -17.65
C GLY A 91 23.82 -5.86 -18.39
N ASP A 92 24.92 -6.38 -18.92
CA ASP A 92 24.93 -7.65 -19.68
C ASP A 92 24.91 -8.92 -18.80
N ARG A 93 24.95 -8.78 -17.47
CA ARG A 93 24.95 -9.93 -16.56
C ARG A 93 23.58 -10.58 -16.50
N LYS A 94 23.43 -11.70 -17.24
CA LYS A 94 22.20 -12.48 -17.25
C LYS A 94 22.21 -13.69 -16.33
N ASN A 95 23.39 -14.17 -15.90
CA ASN A 95 23.52 -15.31 -15.00
C ASN A 95 23.80 -14.83 -13.58
N ILE A 96 22.82 -15.01 -12.70
CA ILE A 96 22.89 -14.55 -11.31
C ILE A 96 22.79 -15.77 -10.40
N ASN A 97 23.82 -15.98 -9.58
CA ASN A 97 23.84 -17.03 -8.57
C ASN A 97 23.33 -16.44 -7.25
N SER A 98 22.09 -16.79 -6.92
CA SER A 98 21.32 -16.41 -5.73
C SER A 98 20.68 -15.02 -5.77
N TYR A 99 19.60 -14.87 -5.02
CA TYR A 99 18.80 -13.64 -4.96
C TYR A 99 18.18 -13.47 -3.57
N LEU A 100 18.22 -12.24 -3.03
CA LEU A 100 17.56 -11.87 -1.79
C LEU A 100 16.59 -10.71 -2.06
N GLU A 101 15.31 -10.94 -1.77
CA GLU A 101 14.31 -9.88 -1.72
C GLU A 101 14.10 -9.41 -0.29
N ILE A 102 14.12 -8.11 -0.06
CA ILE A 102 13.82 -7.51 1.24
C ILE A 102 12.56 -6.64 1.10
N GLY A 103 11.67 -6.71 2.10
CA GLY A 103 10.50 -5.85 2.20
C GLY A 103 9.31 -6.31 1.35
N SER A 104 9.37 -7.49 0.73
CA SER A 104 8.23 -8.11 0.06
C SER A 104 8.33 -9.64 0.01
N THR A 105 7.21 -10.31 -0.29
CA THR A 105 7.07 -11.79 -0.27
C THR A 105 7.53 -12.50 -1.56
N GLY A 106 8.40 -11.87 -2.35
CA GLY A 106 8.73 -12.34 -3.70
C GLY A 106 7.89 -11.67 -4.78
N ARG A 107 7.53 -10.40 -4.60
CA ARG A 107 6.69 -9.64 -5.51
C ARG A 107 7.42 -9.37 -6.83
N TYR A 108 8.73 -9.12 -6.78
CA TYR A 108 9.51 -8.65 -7.93
C TYR A 108 10.29 -9.77 -8.64
N ILE A 109 10.68 -10.82 -7.90
CA ILE A 109 11.42 -11.95 -8.46
C ILE A 109 10.70 -12.64 -9.64
N SER A 110 9.37 -12.64 -9.63
CA SER A 110 8.56 -13.25 -10.70
C SER A 110 8.75 -12.58 -12.07
N GLU A 111 8.90 -11.26 -12.10
CA GLU A 111 9.11 -10.51 -13.34
C GLU A 111 10.59 -10.57 -13.76
N LEU A 112 11.52 -10.46 -12.79
CA LEU A 112 12.97 -10.58 -13.05
C LEU A 112 13.36 -11.92 -13.69
N LYS A 113 12.77 -13.04 -13.24
CA LYS A 113 13.02 -14.37 -13.79
C LYS A 113 12.72 -14.50 -15.29
N LYS A 114 11.94 -13.60 -15.88
CA LYS A 114 11.67 -13.59 -17.32
C LYS A 114 12.86 -13.06 -18.14
N HIS A 115 13.79 -12.36 -17.50
CA HIS A 115 14.87 -11.62 -18.17
C HIS A 115 16.27 -12.09 -17.78
N ILE A 116 16.42 -12.79 -16.64
CA ILE A 116 17.70 -13.31 -16.15
C ILE A 116 17.62 -14.80 -15.79
N CYS A 117 18.73 -15.50 -15.96
CA CYS A 117 18.95 -16.87 -15.49
C CYS A 117 19.39 -16.85 -14.03
N LEU A 118 18.49 -17.27 -13.15
CA LEU A 118 18.73 -17.35 -11.71
C LEU A 118 19.03 -18.80 -11.31
N SER A 119 20.17 -19.00 -10.64
CA SER A 119 20.56 -20.26 -10.01
C SER A 119 20.81 -20.05 -8.51
N GLY A 120 20.97 -21.11 -7.74
CA GLY A 120 21.29 -21.00 -6.31
C GLY A 120 20.11 -20.58 -5.41
N GLN A 121 20.42 -19.99 -4.26
CA GLN A 121 19.45 -19.75 -3.20
C GLN A 121 18.59 -18.52 -3.49
N ILE A 122 17.27 -18.68 -3.41
CA ILE A 122 16.31 -17.57 -3.53
C ILE A 122 15.66 -17.34 -2.17
N SER A 123 16.02 -16.24 -1.52
CA SER A 123 15.55 -15.86 -0.19
C SER A 123 14.65 -14.64 -0.24
N LYS A 124 13.62 -14.62 0.62
CA LYS A 124 12.66 -13.52 0.72
C LYS A 124 12.53 -13.15 2.19
N TYR A 125 12.80 -11.91 2.53
CA TYR A 125 12.78 -11.40 3.89
C TYR A 125 11.78 -10.27 4.02
N MET A 126 10.86 -10.38 4.97
CA MET A 126 9.90 -9.32 5.28
C MET A 126 9.80 -9.16 6.80
N THR A 127 9.92 -7.93 7.28
CA THR A 127 9.82 -7.62 8.70
C THR A 127 8.37 -7.82 9.18
N LYS A 128 8.21 -8.25 10.44
CA LYS A 128 6.88 -8.53 11.04
C LYS A 128 5.93 -7.33 10.93
N THR A 129 6.44 -6.11 11.04
CA THR A 129 5.65 -4.86 10.96
C THR A 129 5.01 -4.66 9.59
N VAL A 130 5.74 -4.94 8.50
CA VAL A 130 5.25 -4.76 7.12
C VAL A 130 4.29 -5.90 6.71
N LYS A 131 4.47 -7.09 7.29
CA LYS A 131 3.65 -8.28 7.01
C LYS A 131 2.17 -8.09 7.36
N ASN A 132 1.85 -7.34 8.41
CA ASN A 132 0.48 -7.08 8.83
C ASN A 132 -0.27 -6.07 7.95
N CYS A 133 0.43 -5.18 7.23
CA CYS A 133 -0.20 -4.24 6.29
C CYS A 133 -0.44 -4.83 4.90
N PHE A 134 0.37 -5.80 4.47
CA PHE A 134 0.31 -6.34 3.09
C PHE A 134 -0.48 -7.63 2.92
N LEU A 135 -0.88 -8.31 4.01
CA LEU A 135 -1.64 -9.57 3.98
C LEU A 135 -3.16 -9.39 4.14
N THR A 136 -3.67 -8.16 4.10
CA THR A 136 -5.13 -7.87 4.13
C THR A 136 -5.68 -7.50 2.75
N VAL A 137 -4.97 -7.93 1.69
CA VAL A 137 -5.41 -7.89 0.29
C VAL A 137 -5.72 -9.32 -0.15
#